data_AF-A0A674J2A0-F1
#
_entry.id   AF-A0A674J2A0-F1
#
_cell.length_a   1.000
_cell.length_b   1.000
_cell.length_c   1.000
_cell.angle_alpha   90.00
_cell.angle_beta   90.00
_cell.angle_gamma   90.00
#
_symmetry.space_group_name_H-M   'P 1'
#
loop_
_entity.id
_entity.type
_entity.pdbx_description
1 polymer ?
#
loop_
_entity_poly.entity_id
_entity_poly.type
_entity_poly.pdbx_seq_one_letter_code
_entity_poly.pdbx_strand_id
1 'polypeptide(L)'
;METEKPKPPTVALTPPPSPREALEYTRVKAAVLDYTGISPETYHQRLRKEQYPPGARPRAVAQRIRDHCWRWLKPEGLTGPQVAEMLVLEQFTQILSPGGRAWVLTLMEDYLSAEGTEVRDYCASCQ
;
A
#
# COMPACT_ATOMS: atom_id res chain seq x y z
N MET A 1 36.24 26.85 -32.69
CA MET A 1 36.96 25.99 -31.74
C MET A 1 35.96 25.59 -30.69
N GLU A 2 35.64 24.30 -30.66
CA GLU A 2 34.53 23.72 -29.92
C GLU A 2 34.69 23.92 -28.41
N THR A 3 33.63 24.41 -27.78
CA THR A 3 33.51 24.47 -26.33
C THR A 3 33.37 23.05 -25.80
N GLU A 4 34.42 22.53 -25.17
CA GLU A 4 34.39 21.24 -24.49
C GLU A 4 33.35 21.33 -23.35
N LYS A 5 32.23 20.61 -23.52
CA LYS A 5 31.18 20.51 -22.51
C LYS A 5 31.71 19.63 -21.37
N PRO A 6 31.64 20.08 -20.10
CA PRO A 6 32.18 19.29 -18.99
C PRO A 6 31.50 17.92 -18.90
N LYS A 7 32.33 16.87 -18.86
CA LYS A 7 31.89 15.48 -18.67
C LYS A 7 31.10 15.37 -17.36
N PRO A 8 29.88 14.82 -17.37
CA PRO A 8 29.11 14.66 -16.14
C PRO A 8 29.89 13.75 -15.17
N PRO A 9 29.83 14.02 -13.85
CA PRO A 9 30.46 13.15 -12.87
C PRO A 9 29.86 11.76 -13.00
N THR A 10 30.71 10.76 -13.25
CA THR A 10 30.32 9.35 -13.16
C THR A 10 29.88 9.10 -11.72
N VAL A 11 28.56 9.11 -11.47
CA VAL A 11 28.01 8.61 -10.20
C VAL A 11 28.37 7.14 -10.17
N ALA A 12 29.34 6.78 -9.32
CA ALA A 12 29.65 5.40 -9.04
C ALA A 12 28.36 4.76 -8.52
N LEU A 13 27.75 3.90 -9.35
CA LEU A 13 26.66 3.05 -8.91
C LEU A 13 27.21 2.26 -7.72
N THR A 14 26.70 2.52 -6.53
CA THR A 14 27.04 1.75 -5.34
C THR A 14 26.82 0.28 -5.67
N PRO A 15 27.78 -0.61 -5.34
CA PRO A 15 27.61 -2.04 -5.61
C PRO A 15 26.31 -2.53 -4.97
N PRO A 16 25.60 -3.48 -5.60
CA PRO A 16 24.38 -4.02 -5.04
C PRO A 16 24.67 -4.57 -3.63
N PRO A 17 23.75 -4.36 -2.68
CA PRO A 17 23.97 -4.77 -1.29
C PRO A 17 24.24 -6.27 -1.23
N SER A 18 25.15 -6.67 -0.37
CA SER A 18 25.37 -8.09 -0.09
C SER A 18 24.07 -8.74 0.44
N PRO A 19 23.90 -10.07 0.32
CA PRO A 19 22.70 -10.75 0.83
C PRO A 19 22.38 -10.46 2.31
N ARG A 20 23.43 -10.24 3.11
CA ARG A 20 23.32 -9.89 4.54
C ARG A 20 22.82 -8.46 4.74
N GLU A 21 23.37 -7.50 4.00
CA GLU A 21 22.93 -6.09 4.03
C GLU A 21 21.50 -5.95 3.47
N ALA A 22 21.13 -6.72 2.46
CA ALA A 22 19.76 -6.76 1.93
C ALA A 22 18.75 -7.28 2.96
N LEU A 23 19.12 -8.28 3.75
CA LEU A 23 18.29 -8.78 4.86
C LEU A 23 18.16 -7.76 5.98
N GLU A 24 19.26 -7.09 6.36
CA GLU A 24 19.24 -6.02 7.35
C GLU A 24 18.38 -4.84 6.88
N TYR A 25 18.52 -4.43 5.61
CA TYR A 25 17.67 -3.42 4.99
C TYR A 25 16.19 -3.83 5.01
N THR A 26 15.87 -5.08 4.74
CA THR A 26 14.49 -5.59 4.78
C THR A 26 13.91 -5.52 6.19
N ARG A 27 14.70 -5.88 7.22
CA ARG A 27 14.30 -5.78 8.63
C ARG A 27 14.12 -4.33 9.08
N VAL A 28 15.05 -3.45 8.73
CA VAL A 28 14.97 -2.01 9.04
C VAL A 28 13.77 -1.40 8.34
N LYS A 29 13.54 -1.72 7.07
CA LYS A 29 12.37 -1.27 6.31
C LYS A 29 11.07 -1.75 6.96
N ALA A 30 10.99 -3.02 7.38
CA ALA A 30 9.82 -3.53 8.10
C ALA A 30 9.58 -2.79 9.41
N ALA A 31 10.62 -2.61 10.24
CA ALA A 31 10.53 -1.89 11.51
C ALA A 31 10.15 -0.41 11.33
N VAL A 32 10.64 0.25 10.28
CA VAL A 32 10.26 1.63 9.94
C VAL A 32 8.81 1.70 9.46
N LEU A 33 8.36 0.77 8.62
CA LEU A 33 6.97 0.73 8.15
C LEU A 33 5.99 0.47 9.30
N ASP A 34 6.37 -0.39 10.24
CA ASP A 34 5.63 -0.69 11.47
C ASP A 34 5.58 0.55 12.38
N TYR A 35 6.73 1.16 12.68
CA TYR A 35 6.84 2.39 13.49
C TYR A 35 6.09 3.59 12.88
N THR A 36 6.10 3.73 11.55
CA THR A 36 5.44 4.83 10.84
C THR A 36 3.96 4.56 10.57
N GLY A 37 3.49 3.34 10.81
CA GLY A 37 2.13 2.91 10.48
C GLY A 37 1.80 3.11 9.00
N ILE A 38 2.76 2.90 8.09
CA ILE A 38 2.56 3.05 6.64
C ILE A 38 2.21 1.67 6.07
N SER A 39 0.91 1.36 6.02
CA SER A 39 0.36 0.16 5.39
C SER A 39 -0.59 0.54 4.23
N PRO A 40 -1.02 -0.43 3.39
CA PRO A 40 -2.08 -0.20 2.41
C PRO A 40 -3.35 0.41 3.02
N GLU A 41 -3.71 -0.02 4.23
CA GLU A 41 -4.86 0.48 4.99
C GLU A 41 -4.70 1.95 5.40
N THR A 42 -3.48 2.40 5.69
CA THR A 42 -3.22 3.83 5.95
C THR A 42 -3.60 4.68 4.73
N TYR A 43 -3.31 4.21 3.52
CA TYR A 43 -3.69 4.89 2.29
C TYR A 43 -5.19 4.76 1.98
N HIS A 44 -5.80 3.64 2.34
CA HIS A 44 -7.24 3.44 2.31
C HIS A 44 -7.99 4.45 3.17
N GLN A 45 -7.57 4.59 4.43
CA GLN A 45 -8.13 5.57 5.35
C GLN A 45 -7.91 7.01 4.88
N ARG A 46 -6.74 7.32 4.31
CA ARG A 46 -6.46 8.65 3.72
C ARG A 46 -7.34 8.92 2.52
N LEU A 47 -7.57 7.93 1.66
CA LEU A 47 -8.50 8.02 0.54
C LEU A 47 -9.91 8.36 1.04
N ARG A 48 -10.39 7.64 2.06
CA ARG A 48 -11.72 7.85 2.66
C ARG A 48 -11.87 9.20 3.37
N LYS A 49 -10.78 9.72 3.94
CA LYS A 49 -10.74 11.02 4.62
C LYS A 49 -10.39 12.17 3.67
N GLU A 50 -10.14 11.92 2.38
CA GLU A 50 -9.81 12.97 1.43
C GLU A 50 -11.00 13.93 1.28
N GLN A 51 -10.73 15.21 1.50
CA GLN A 51 -11.71 16.28 1.36
C GLN A 51 -11.39 17.09 0.11
N TYR A 52 -12.35 17.91 -0.31
CA TYR A 52 -12.12 18.93 -1.34
C TYR A 52 -12.01 20.30 -0.67
N PRO A 53 -10.80 20.80 -0.34
CA PRO A 53 -10.65 22.08 0.34
C PRO A 53 -11.12 23.25 -0.54
N PRO A 54 -11.68 24.32 0.05
CA PRO A 54 -11.96 25.55 -0.68
C PRO A 54 -10.70 26.08 -1.39
N GLY A 55 -10.82 26.42 -2.67
CA GLY A 55 -9.71 26.92 -3.48
C GLY A 55 -8.71 25.85 -3.96
N ALA A 56 -8.90 24.57 -3.63
CA ALA A 56 -8.07 23.51 -4.16
C ALA A 56 -8.26 23.34 -5.67
N ARG A 57 -7.16 23.09 -6.40
CA ARG A 57 -7.22 22.83 -7.84
C ARG A 57 -7.75 21.41 -8.08
N PRO A 58 -8.77 21.20 -8.96
CA PRO A 58 -9.33 19.87 -9.22
C PRO A 58 -8.27 18.81 -9.58
N ARG A 59 -7.28 19.20 -10.40
CA ARG A 59 -6.18 18.32 -10.80
C ARG A 59 -5.33 17.84 -9.62
N ALA A 60 -5.08 18.71 -8.64
CA ALA A 60 -4.28 18.37 -7.47
C ALA A 60 -5.04 17.41 -6.55
N VAL A 61 -6.35 17.60 -6.39
CA VAL A 61 -7.21 16.68 -5.62
C VAL A 61 -7.26 15.30 -6.31
N ALA A 62 -7.50 15.28 -7.63
CA ALA A 62 -7.54 14.04 -8.40
C ALA A 62 -6.21 13.26 -8.34
N GLN A 63 -5.07 13.97 -8.34
CA GLN A 63 -3.75 13.35 -8.18
C GLN A 63 -3.59 12.69 -6.80
N ARG A 64 -3.97 13.37 -5.71
CA ARG A 64 -3.90 12.77 -4.37
C ARG A 64 -4.81 11.56 -4.21
N ILE A 65 -6.05 11.65 -4.70
CA ILE A 65 -6.99 10.52 -4.74
C ILE A 65 -6.35 9.34 -5.48
N ARG A 66 -5.79 9.59 -6.67
CA ARG A 66 -5.13 8.55 -7.47
C ARG A 66 -3.96 7.91 -6.71
N ASP A 67 -3.11 8.72 -6.08
CA ASP A 67 -1.94 8.23 -5.36
C ASP A 67 -2.33 7.41 -4.12
N HIS A 68 -3.39 7.81 -3.41
CA HIS A 68 -3.95 7.01 -2.31
C HIS A 68 -4.52 5.68 -2.82
N CYS A 69 -5.33 5.70 -3.89
CA CYS A 69 -5.86 4.48 -4.51
C CYS A 69 -4.74 3.52 -4.94
N TRP A 70 -3.69 4.04 -5.57
CA TRP A 70 -2.61 3.22 -6.09
C TRP A 70 -1.79 2.57 -4.98
N ARG A 71 -1.55 3.29 -3.88
CA ARG A 71 -0.80 2.77 -2.73
C ARG A 71 -1.62 1.83 -1.85
N TRP A 72 -2.93 1.98 -1.85
CA TRP A 72 -3.86 1.04 -1.21
C TRP A 72 -4.02 -0.23 -2.05
N LEU A 73 -4.45 -0.12 -3.31
CA LEU A 73 -4.79 -1.26 -4.17
C LEU A 73 -3.55 -2.00 -4.68
N LYS A 74 -2.41 -1.31 -4.89
CA LYS A 74 -1.21 -1.86 -5.55
C LYS A 74 -1.54 -2.66 -6.83
N PRO A 75 -2.15 -2.00 -7.83
CA PRO A 75 -2.77 -2.68 -8.97
C PRO A 75 -1.79 -3.40 -9.91
N GLU A 76 -0.47 -3.22 -9.75
CA GLU A 76 0.57 -3.81 -10.61
C GLU A 76 0.51 -5.35 -10.71
N GLY A 77 -0.11 -6.02 -9.72
CA GLY A 77 -0.33 -7.47 -9.72
C GLY A 77 -1.79 -7.91 -9.75
N LEU A 78 -2.74 -6.97 -9.87
CA LEU A 78 -4.16 -7.26 -9.76
C LEU A 78 -4.88 -7.23 -11.11
N THR A 79 -5.74 -8.22 -11.33
CA THR A 79 -6.70 -8.22 -12.42
C THR A 79 -7.91 -7.35 -12.09
N GLY A 80 -8.64 -6.90 -13.12
CA GLY A 80 -9.88 -6.14 -12.92
C GLY A 80 -10.88 -6.79 -11.95
N PRO A 81 -11.16 -8.11 -12.06
CA PRO A 81 -12.00 -8.82 -11.10
C PRO A 81 -11.47 -8.78 -9.65
N GLN A 82 -10.17 -8.96 -9.44
CA GLN A 82 -9.58 -8.89 -8.09
C GLN A 82 -9.74 -7.49 -7.48
N VAL A 83 -9.58 -6.43 -8.28
CA VAL A 83 -9.86 -5.06 -7.82
C VAL A 83 -11.33 -4.90 -7.46
N ALA A 84 -12.25 -5.44 -8.26
CA ALA A 84 -13.68 -5.39 -7.97
C ALA A 84 -14.03 -6.14 -6.67
N GLU A 85 -13.47 -7.33 -6.44
CA GLU A 85 -13.64 -8.10 -5.21
C GLU A 85 -13.14 -7.34 -3.98
N MET A 86 -11.99 -6.67 -4.08
CA MET A 86 -11.49 -5.78 -3.03
C MET A 86 -12.49 -4.67 -2.68
N LEU A 87 -13.06 -4.00 -3.69
CA LEU A 87 -14.08 -2.96 -3.48
C LEU A 87 -15.37 -3.53 -2.87
N VAL A 88 -15.76 -4.75 -3.25
CA VAL A 88 -16.91 -5.46 -2.67
C VAL A 88 -16.67 -5.75 -1.19
N LEU A 89 -15.48 -6.26 -0.84
CA LEU A 89 -15.12 -6.53 0.56
C LEU A 89 -15.10 -5.25 1.40
N GLU A 90 -14.55 -4.17 0.86
CA GLU A 90 -14.59 -2.86 1.48
C GLU A 90 -16.04 -2.39 1.74
N GLN A 91 -16.91 -2.49 0.74
CA GLN A 91 -18.30 -2.09 0.89
C GLN A 91 -19.06 -2.99 1.86
N PHE A 92 -18.81 -4.30 1.79
CA PHE A 92 -19.43 -5.31 2.65
C PHE A 92 -19.10 -5.05 4.12
N THR A 93 -17.84 -4.82 4.44
CA THR A 93 -17.40 -4.53 5.81
C THR A 93 -18.00 -3.24 6.38
N GLN A 94 -18.24 -2.22 5.54
CA GLN A 94 -18.88 -0.97 5.96
C GLN A 94 -20.36 -1.11 6.31
N ILE A 95 -21.09 -1.97 5.60
CA ILE A 95 -22.53 -2.17 5.84
C ILE A 95 -22.82 -3.16 6.98
N LEU A 96 -21.84 -3.95 7.40
CA LEU A 96 -22.00 -4.86 8.53
C LEU A 96 -22.22 -4.08 9.83
N SER A 97 -23.11 -4.61 10.67
CA SER A 97 -23.22 -4.17 12.05
C SER A 97 -21.90 -4.42 12.80
N PRO A 98 -21.63 -3.73 13.92
CA PRO A 98 -20.42 -3.99 14.72
C PRO A 98 -20.21 -5.47 15.06
N GLY A 99 -21.30 -6.20 15.37
CA GLY A 99 -21.25 -7.65 15.63
C GLY A 99 -20.96 -8.47 14.36
N GLY A 100 -21.47 -8.05 13.20
CA GLY A 100 -21.16 -8.69 11.92
C GLY A 100 -19.70 -8.53 11.51
N ARG A 101 -19.10 -7.34 11.75
CA ARG A 101 -17.67 -7.12 11.48
C ARG A 101 -16.78 -8.03 12.34
N ALA A 102 -17.07 -8.12 13.64
CA ALA A 102 -16.32 -8.99 14.53
C ALA A 102 -16.39 -10.47 14.09
N TRP A 103 -17.57 -10.94 13.67
CA TRP A 103 -17.76 -12.31 13.18
C TRP A 103 -17.01 -12.60 11.87
N VAL A 104 -16.97 -11.65 10.94
CA VAL A 104 -16.18 -11.80 9.70
C VAL A 104 -14.69 -11.90 10.04
N LEU A 105 -14.20 -11.10 10.97
CA LEU A 105 -12.79 -11.15 11.39
C LEU A 105 -12.44 -12.50 12.03
N THR A 106 -13.30 -13.05 12.90
CA THR A 106 -13.07 -14.38 13.50
C THR A 106 -13.07 -15.49 12.44
N LEU A 107 -13.95 -15.41 11.45
CA LEU A 107 -13.98 -16.39 10.36
C LEU A 107 -12.78 -16.28 9.43
N MET A 108 -12.25 -15.09 9.22
CA MET A 108 -11.03 -14.90 8.44
C MET A 108 -9.82 -15.48 9.17
N GLU A 109 -9.74 -15.39 10.50
CA GLU A 109 -8.70 -16.05 11.30
C GLU A 109 -8.77 -17.59 11.17
N ASP A 110 -9.98 -18.17 11.26
CA ASP A 110 -10.21 -19.61 11.11
C ASP A 110 -9.90 -20.11 9.68
N TYR A 111 -10.30 -19.35 8.66
CA TYR A 111 -10.03 -19.67 7.24
C TYR A 111 -8.53 -19.60 6.92
N LEU A 112 -7.82 -18.58 7.44
CA LEU A 112 -6.37 -18.41 7.28
C LEU A 112 -5.55 -19.47 8.05
N SER A 113 -6.11 -20.08 9.09
CA SER A 113 -5.48 -21.22 9.76
C SER A 113 -5.60 -22.52 8.94
N ALA A 114 -6.51 -22.58 7.98
CA ALA A 114 -6.78 -23.76 7.15
C ALA A 114 -6.09 -23.72 5.77
N GLU A 115 -5.83 -22.53 5.21
CA GLU A 115 -5.12 -22.36 3.93
C GLU A 115 -3.85 -21.51 4.08
N GLY A 116 -2.71 -22.11 3.72
CA GLY A 116 -1.38 -21.53 3.89
C GLY A 116 -1.17 -20.22 3.12
N THR A 117 -0.87 -19.16 3.88
CA THR A 117 0.02 -18.01 3.56
C THR A 117 -0.32 -17.00 2.45
N GLU A 118 -1.25 -17.22 1.51
CA GLU A 118 -1.43 -16.25 0.41
C GLU A 118 -2.46 -15.14 0.69
N VAL A 119 -3.46 -15.39 1.55
CA VAL A 119 -4.50 -14.40 1.93
C VAL A 119 -4.06 -13.52 3.13
N ARG A 120 -2.96 -13.89 3.78
CA ARG A 120 -2.46 -13.27 5.02
C ARG A 120 -2.05 -11.80 4.83
N ASP A 121 -1.60 -11.44 3.63
CA ASP A 121 -1.16 -10.08 3.30
C ASP A 121 -2.31 -9.09 3.11
N TYR A 122 -3.56 -9.55 2.95
CA TYR A 122 -4.74 -8.69 2.87
C TYR A 122 -5.31 -8.39 4.26
N CYS A 123 -5.41 -9.42 5.11
CA CYS A 123 -6.06 -9.32 6.42
C CYS A 123 -5.15 -8.68 7.49
N ALA A 124 -3.83 -8.91 7.45
CA ALA A 124 -2.89 -8.27 8.38
C ALA A 124 -2.72 -6.76 8.14
N SER A 125 -3.18 -6.25 7.00
CA SER A 125 -3.20 -4.82 6.70
C SER A 125 -4.41 -4.09 7.30
N CYS A 126 -5.51 -4.75 7.66
CA CYS A 126 -6.77 -4.12 8.06
C CYS A 126 -6.86 -3.69 9.55
N GLN A 127 -5.73 -3.48 10.23
CA GLN A 127 -5.70 -2.97 11.62
C GLN A 127 -5.61 -1.45 11.68
#